data_AF-A0A382FN73-F1
#
_entry.id   AF-A0A382FN73-F1
#
_cell.length_a   1.000
_cell.length_b   1.000
_cell.length_c   1.000
_cell.angle_alpha   90.00
_cell.angle_beta   90.00
_cell.angle_gamma   90.00
#
_symmetry.space_group_name_H-M   'P 1'
#
loop_
_entity.id
_entity.type
_entity.pdbx_description
1 polymer ?
#
loop_
_entity_poly.entity_id
_entity_poly.type
_entity_poly.pdbx_seq_one_letter_code
_entity_poly.pdbx_strand_id
1 'polypeptide(L)'
;MVVPTVVLNELKRLANVKNKKQDAMTTLEFAHNMKSISISGEFADKEITEYVRKHRGMVATMDKELKSNIKNLGGSILSFS
;
A
#
# COMPACT_ATOMS: atom_id res chain seq x y z
N MET A 1 1.18 2.89 -12.39
CA MET A 1 1.07 2.46 -10.97
C MET A 1 -0.01 3.29 -10.30
N VAL A 2 -0.79 2.71 -9.40
CA VAL A 2 -1.81 3.42 -8.63
C VAL A 2 -1.50 3.33 -7.14
N VAL A 3 -1.86 4.35 -6.37
CA VAL A 3 -1.73 4.35 -4.91
C VAL A 3 -3.12 4.28 -4.29
N PRO A 4 -3.45 3.20 -3.55
CA PRO A 4 -4.72 3.10 -2.83
C PRO A 4 -4.91 4.23 -1.81
N THR A 5 -6.13 4.73 -1.66
CA THR A 5 -6.44 5.77 -0.66
C THR A 5 -6.11 5.33 0.78
N VAL A 6 -6.25 4.05 1.12
CA VAL A 6 -5.85 3.49 2.43
C VAL A 6 -4.34 3.66 2.70
N VAL A 7 -3.49 3.53 1.68
CA VAL A 7 -2.04 3.74 1.81
C VAL A 7 -1.73 5.22 2.05
N LEU A 8 -2.41 6.13 1.35
CA LEU A 8 -2.27 7.57 1.58
C LEU A 8 -2.69 7.96 3.00
N ASN A 9 -3.75 7.36 3.53
CA ASN A 9 -4.21 7.58 4.90
C ASN A 9 -3.20 7.08 5.94
N GLU A 10 -2.61 5.91 5.70
CA GLU A 10 -1.54 5.38 6.54
C GLU A 10 -0.30 6.29 6.53
N LEU A 11 0.14 6.76 5.36
CA LEU A 11 1.24 7.72 5.25
C LEU A 11 0.96 9.02 6.02
N LYS A 12 -0.27 9.55 5.93
CA LYS A 12 -0.70 10.72 6.73
C LYS A 12 -0.62 10.46 8.23
N ARG A 13 -1.02 9.26 8.69
CA ARG A 13 -0.89 8.86 10.10
C ARG A 13 0.58 8.77 10.52
N LEU A 14 1.43 8.17 9.69
CA LEU A 14 2.87 8.03 9.93
C LEU A 14 3.61 9.37 9.95
N ALA A 15 3.14 10.36 9.19
CA ALA A 15 3.66 11.73 9.22
C ALA A 15 3.53 12.41 10.60
N ASN A 16 2.64 11.90 11.47
CA ASN A 16 2.50 12.38 12.85
C ASN A 16 3.42 11.66 13.85
N VAL A 17 4.16 10.63 13.43
CA VAL A 17 5.06 9.85 14.28
C VAL A 17 6.49 10.44 14.20
N LYS A 18 7.03 10.94 15.32
CA LYS A 18 8.28 11.72 15.35
C LYS A 18 9.45 11.09 14.60
N ASN A 19 9.69 9.78 14.75
CA ASN A 19 10.79 9.07 14.11
C ASN A 19 10.50 8.58 12.68
N LYS A 20 9.29 8.78 12.16
CA LYS A 20 8.88 8.39 10.80
C LYS A 20 8.43 9.59 9.95
N LYS A 21 8.32 10.78 10.55
CA LYS A 21 7.71 11.97 9.96
C LYS A 21 8.35 12.36 8.62
N GLN A 22 9.67 12.47 8.57
CA GLN A 22 10.35 12.93 7.36
C GLN A 22 10.12 11.97 6.18
N ASP A 23 10.37 10.69 6.38
CA ASP A 23 10.18 9.66 5.35
C ASP A 23 8.72 9.57 4.91
N ALA A 24 7.78 9.62 5.85
CA ALA A 24 6.35 9.59 5.56
C ALA A 24 5.90 10.82 4.77
N MET A 25 6.38 12.02 5.11
CA MET A 25 6.05 13.25 4.38
C MET A 25 6.61 13.23 2.96
N THR A 26 7.89 12.89 2.79
CA THR A 26 8.51 12.81 1.45
C THR A 26 7.84 11.75 0.58
N THR A 27 7.48 10.60 1.17
CA THR A 27 6.75 9.55 0.45
C THR A 27 5.33 10.00 0.09
N LEU A 28 4.64 10.70 1.00
CA LEU A 28 3.30 11.22 0.77
C LEU A 28 3.27 12.28 -0.34
N GLU A 29 4.25 13.18 -0.40
CA GLU A 29 4.41 14.18 -1.47
C GLU A 29 4.61 13.51 -2.83
N PHE A 30 5.45 12.48 -2.90
CA PHE A 30 5.63 11.70 -4.12
C PHE A 30 4.34 10.97 -4.54
N ALA A 31 3.70 10.29 -3.59
CA ALA A 31 2.49 9.50 -3.82
C ALA A 31 1.28 10.37 -4.23
N HIS A 32 1.21 11.63 -3.77
CA HIS A 32 0.15 12.56 -4.13
C HIS A 32 0.09 12.90 -5.63
N ASN A 33 1.24 12.79 -6.33
CA ASN A 33 1.32 13.03 -7.77
C ASN A 33 0.94 11.78 -8.61
N MET A 34 0.61 10.66 -7.96
CA MET A 34 0.24 9.41 -8.62
C MET A 34 -1.29 9.27 -8.73
N LYS A 35 -1.75 8.50 -9.72
CA LYS A 35 -3.17 8.10 -9.81
C LYS A 35 -3.55 7.31 -8.56
N SER A 36 -4.71 7.59 -7.99
CA SER A 36 -5.25 6.86 -6.84
C SER A 36 -6.48 6.04 -7.21
N ILE A 37 -6.70 4.97 -6.46
CA ILE A 37 -7.94 4.19 -6.49
C ILE A 37 -8.58 4.21 -5.11
N SER A 38 -9.91 4.27 -5.08
CA SER A 38 -10.65 4.24 -3.82
C SER A 38 -10.62 2.83 -3.24
N ILE A 39 -9.82 2.67 -2.18
CA ILE A 39 -9.82 1.52 -1.29
C ILE A 39 -9.90 2.10 0.12
N SER A 40 -11.05 1.89 0.76
CA SER A 40 -11.36 2.40 2.09
C SER A 40 -11.09 1.34 3.16
N GLY A 41 -10.68 1.78 4.34
CA GLY A 41 -10.48 0.95 5.52
C GLY A 41 -9.34 1.49 6.38
N GLU A 42 -8.97 0.76 7.41
CA GLU A 42 -8.02 1.22 8.43
C GLU A 42 -6.58 0.73 8.19
N PHE A 43 -6.42 -0.49 7.69
CA PHE A 43 -5.13 -1.16 7.55
C PHE A 43 -4.84 -1.48 6.09
N ALA A 44 -3.77 -0.89 5.53
CA ALA A 44 -3.46 -1.04 4.11
C ALA A 44 -3.32 -2.50 3.68
N ASP A 45 -2.59 -3.31 4.45
CA ASP A 45 -2.34 -4.72 4.12
C ASP A 45 -3.64 -5.53 3.98
N LYS A 46 -4.56 -5.34 4.92
CA LYS A 46 -5.87 -6.02 4.91
C LYS A 46 -6.68 -5.59 3.69
N GLU A 47 -6.82 -4.29 3.47
CA GLU A 47 -7.68 -3.80 2.39
C GLU A 47 -7.10 -4.07 1.00
N ILE A 48 -5.77 -4.05 0.84
CA ILE A 48 -5.09 -4.46 -0.39
C ILE A 48 -5.30 -5.96 -0.64
N THR A 49 -5.17 -6.79 0.39
CA THR A 49 -5.40 -8.24 0.31
C THR A 49 -6.83 -8.55 -0.13
N GLU A 50 -7.82 -7.90 0.47
CA GLU A 50 -9.23 -8.04 0.11
C GLU A 50 -9.55 -7.55 -1.30
N TYR A 51 -8.93 -6.45 -1.72
CA TYR A 51 -9.08 -5.94 -3.08
C TYR A 51 -8.55 -6.94 -4.11
N VAL A 52 -7.35 -7.49 -3.89
CA VAL A 52 -6.73 -8.48 -4.79
C VAL A 52 -7.50 -9.80 -4.79
N ARG A 53 -8.03 -10.24 -3.65
CA ARG A 53 -8.89 -11.43 -3.59
C ARG A 53 -10.08 -11.33 -4.54
N LYS A 54 -10.68 -10.13 -4.68
CA LYS A 54 -11.87 -9.89 -5.51
C LYS A 54 -11.54 -9.59 -6.97
N HIS A 55 -10.47 -8.83 -7.22
CA HIS A 55 -10.19 -8.25 -8.55
C HIS A 55 -8.93 -8.83 -9.21
N ARG A 56 -8.16 -9.66 -8.49
CA ARG A 56 -6.78 -10.02 -8.80
C ARG A 56 -5.92 -8.76 -8.97
N GLY A 57 -4.72 -8.91 -9.51
CA GLY A 57 -3.84 -7.79 -9.84
C GLY A 57 -2.41 -8.00 -9.36
N MET A 58 -1.61 -6.94 -9.52
CA MET A 58 -0.20 -6.92 -9.12
C MET A 58 0.00 -5.93 -7.96
N VAL A 59 0.67 -6.37 -6.90
CA VAL A 59 1.01 -5.54 -5.74
C VAL A 59 2.51 -5.31 -5.70
N ALA A 60 2.92 -4.05 -5.60
CA ALA A 60 4.30 -3.68 -5.33
C ALA A 60 4.52 -3.62 -3.81
N THR A 61 5.29 -4.55 -3.25
CA THR A 61 5.57 -4.57 -1.81
C THR A 61 6.86 -5.30 -1.48
N MET A 62 7.57 -4.80 -0.47
CA MET A 62 8.74 -5.46 0.13
C MET A 62 8.38 -6.33 1.33
N ASP A 63 7.19 -6.14 1.91
CA ASP A 63 6.74 -6.86 3.10
C ASP A 63 6.59 -8.36 2.83
N LYS A 64 7.21 -9.21 3.66
CA LYS A 64 7.26 -10.67 3.43
C LYS A 64 5.89 -11.32 3.62
N GLU A 65 5.11 -10.88 4.60
CA GLU A 65 3.81 -11.45 4.91
C GLU A 65 2.80 -11.07 3.84
N LEU A 66 2.73 -9.78 3.46
CA LEU A 66 1.89 -9.32 2.37
C LEU A 66 2.26 -10.00 1.05
N LYS A 67 3.55 -10.18 0.75
CA LYS A 67 3.98 -10.94 -0.43
C LYS A 67 3.42 -12.36 -0.46
N SER A 68 3.47 -13.06 0.68
CA SER A 68 2.95 -14.42 0.81
C SER A 68 1.43 -14.45 0.60
N ASN A 69 0.71 -13.56 1.30
CA ASN A 69 -0.74 -13.47 1.24
C ASN A 69 -1.25 -13.19 -0.18
N ILE A 70 -0.66 -12.22 -0.88
CA ILE A 70 -1.05 -11.88 -2.25
C ILE A 70 -0.80 -13.03 -3.23
N LYS A 71 0.34 -13.73 -3.12
CA LYS A 71 0.63 -14.91 -3.97
C LYS A 71 -0.39 -16.04 -3.74
N ASN A 72 -0.73 -16.32 -2.49
CA ASN A 72 -1.70 -17.37 -2.14
C ASN A 72 -3.12 -17.06 -2.67
N LEU A 73 -3.44 -15.79 -2.88
CA LEU A 73 -4.71 -15.34 -3.46
C LEU A 73 -4.71 -15.29 -5.01
N GLY A 74 -3.63 -15.74 -5.66
CA GLY A 74 -3.49 -15.72 -7.12
C GLY A 74 -3.15 -14.34 -7.70
N GLY A 75 -2.66 -13.41 -6.86
CA GLY A 75 -2.11 -12.13 -7.31
C GLY A 75 -0.63 -12.23 -7.68
N SER A 76 -0.15 -11.20 -8.40
CA SER A 76 1.26 -11.06 -8.76
C SER A 76 1.98 -10.08 -7.84
N ILE A 77 3.28 -10.27 -7.65
CA ILE A 77 4.13 -9.40 -6.82
C ILE A 77 5.19 -8.72 -7.67
N LEU A 78 5.37 -7.42 -7.45
CA LEU A 78 6.58 -6.68 -7.81
C LEU A 78 7.32 -6.32 -6.50
N SER A 79 8.59 -6.68 -6.37
CA SER A 79 9.39 -6.40 -5.17
C SER A 79 10.81 -6.06 -5.61
N PHE A 80 11.46 -5.15 -4.90
CA PHE A 80 12.92 -5.04 -4.93
C PHE A 80 13.53 -6.17 -4.08
N SER A 81 14.74 -6.61 -4.46
CA SER A 81 15.51 -7.69 -3.82
C SER A 81 16.36 -7.16 -2.68
#